data_AF-A0A1G8K8F1-F1
#
_entry.id   AF-A0A1G8K8F1-F1
#
_cell.length_a   1.000
_cell.length_b   1.000
_cell.length_c   1.000
_cell.angle_alpha   90.00
_cell.angle_beta   90.00
_cell.angle_gamma   90.00
#
_symmetry.space_group_name_H-M   'P 1'
#
loop_
_entity.id
_entity.type
_entity.pdbx_description
1 polymer ?
#
loop_
_entity_poly.entity_id
_entity_poly.type
_entity_poly.pdbx_seq_one_letter_code
_entity_poly.pdbx_strand_id
1 'polypeptide(L)'
;MELTVTVTAITLLAAAYLLSQPLRGITARCNRPMEEWLSSYQACGPVEQHEMADALVRQSMRLAANMGVQVSLDDLLANGREPTELIVTWRDQLPSVIPASSLPGTPASTIGTLLLIHQLQPSRFYQLLGQSSVG
;
A
#
# COMPACT_ATOMS: atom_id res chain seq x y z
N MET A 1 -17.48 24.43 -35.75
CA MET A 1 -17.39 23.04 -35.21
C MET A 1 -16.23 22.87 -34.22
N GLU A 2 -15.66 23.94 -33.67
CA GLU A 2 -14.47 23.86 -32.79
C GLU A 2 -14.78 24.07 -31.30
N LEU A 3 -15.81 24.88 -30.97
CA LEU A 3 -16.19 25.16 -29.58
C LEU A 3 -16.72 23.94 -28.82
N THR A 4 -17.44 23.04 -29.50
CA THR A 4 -17.99 21.83 -28.88
C THR A 4 -16.89 20.85 -28.46
N VAL A 5 -15.83 20.71 -29.27
CA VAL A 5 -14.71 19.79 -28.96
C VAL A 5 -13.96 20.24 -27.71
N THR A 6 -13.72 21.55 -27.56
CA THR A 6 -13.02 22.11 -26.39
C THR A 6 -13.83 21.92 -25.11
N VAL A 7 -15.15 22.14 -25.15
CA VAL A 7 -16.04 21.94 -24.00
C VAL A 7 -16.07 20.47 -23.60
N THR A 8 -16.16 19.54 -24.55
CA THR A 8 -16.17 18.10 -24.24
C THR A 8 -14.84 17.65 -23.65
N ALA A 9 -13.70 18.13 -24.17
CA ALA A 9 -12.38 17.81 -23.64
C ALA A 9 -12.19 18.30 -22.20
N ILE A 10 -12.60 19.54 -21.89
CA ILE A 10 -12.53 20.10 -20.53
C ILE A 10 -13.42 19.30 -19.58
N THR A 11 -14.62 18.91 -20.02
CA THR A 11 -15.57 18.15 -19.20
C THR A 11 -15.03 16.74 -18.91
N LEU A 12 -14.43 16.08 -19.90
CA LEU A 12 -13.76 14.79 -19.72
C LEU A 12 -12.57 14.89 -18.75
N LEU A 13 -11.76 15.93 -18.87
CA LEU A 13 -10.64 16.18 -17.95
C LEU A 13 -11.12 16.45 -16.54
N ALA A 14 -12.18 17.27 -16.36
CA ALA A 14 -12.76 17.56 -15.07
C ALA A 14 -13.38 16.30 -14.42
N ALA A 15 -14.07 15.48 -15.20
CA ALA A 15 -14.63 14.21 -14.74
C ALA A 15 -13.52 13.23 -14.33
N ALA A 16 -12.49 13.05 -15.17
CA ALA A 16 -11.33 12.23 -14.83
C ALA A 16 -10.59 12.76 -13.59
N TYR A 17 -10.48 14.08 -13.46
CA TYR A 17 -9.88 14.72 -12.30
C TYR A 17 -10.67 14.46 -11.02
N LEU A 18 -12.00 14.64 -11.04
CA LEU A 18 -12.89 14.36 -9.91
C LEU A 18 -12.85 12.88 -9.51
N LEU A 19 -12.83 11.96 -10.47
CA LEU A 19 -12.69 10.52 -10.22
C LEU A 19 -11.32 10.17 -9.60
N SER A 20 -10.27 10.95 -9.89
CA SER A 20 -8.92 10.74 -9.33
C SER A 20 -8.69 11.35 -7.94
N GLN A 21 -9.56 12.26 -7.48
CA GLN A 21 -9.45 12.86 -6.14
C GLN A 21 -9.51 11.85 -4.99
N PRO A 22 -10.47 10.90 -4.94
CA PRO A 22 -10.50 9.90 -3.87
C PRO A 22 -9.22 9.06 -3.86
N LEU A 23 -8.71 8.65 -5.03
CA LEU A 23 -7.44 7.92 -5.16
C LEU A 23 -6.25 8.69 -4.59
N ARG A 24 -6.14 10.00 -4.84
CA ARG A 24 -5.10 10.87 -4.24
C ARG A 24 -5.25 10.98 -2.73
N GLY A 25 -6.48 11.09 -2.24
CA GLY A 25 -6.77 11.10 -0.81
C GLY A 25 -6.39 9.79 -0.13
N ILE A 26 -6.59 8.66 -0.80
CA ILE A 26 -6.26 7.32 -0.29
C ILE A 26 -4.74 7.08 -0.32
N THR A 27 -4.04 7.49 -1.38
CA THR A 27 -2.56 7.40 -1.41
C THR A 27 -1.91 8.30 -0.37
N ALA A 28 -2.44 9.50 -0.13
CA ALA A 28 -1.96 10.36 0.95
C ALA A 28 -2.14 9.71 2.34
N ARG A 29 -3.22 8.94 2.54
CA ARG A 29 -3.43 8.17 3.78
C ARG A 29 -2.37 7.08 3.98
N CYS A 30 -1.80 6.51 2.92
CA CYS A 30 -0.76 5.48 3.03
C CYS A 30 0.57 5.99 3.64
N ASN A 31 0.74 7.31 3.74
CA ASN A 31 1.87 7.94 4.43
C ASN A 31 1.60 8.20 5.92
N ARG A 32 0.37 7.97 6.40
CA ARG A 32 0.04 8.10 7.81
C ARG A 32 0.68 6.97 8.62
N PRO A 33 0.90 7.17 9.93
CA PRO A 33 1.34 6.11 10.81
C PRO A 33 0.46 4.87 10.69
N MET A 34 1.07 3.68 10.72
CA MET A 34 0.35 2.42 10.51
C MET A 34 -0.84 2.23 11.47
N GLU A 35 -0.72 2.66 12.73
CA GLU A 35 -1.81 2.59 13.71
C GLU A 35 -3.01 3.48 13.33
N GLU A 36 -2.74 4.72 12.89
CA GLU A 36 -3.79 5.65 12.44
C GLU A 36 -4.45 5.14 11.15
N TRP A 37 -3.64 4.59 10.24
CA TRP A 37 -4.14 3.98 9.01
C TRP A 37 -5.03 2.76 9.29
N LEU A 38 -4.60 1.86 10.17
CA LEU A 38 -5.38 0.68 10.57
C LEU A 38 -6.68 1.06 11.27
N SER A 39 -6.67 2.10 12.11
CA SER A 39 -7.88 2.64 12.73
C SER A 39 -8.87 3.17 11.68
N SER A 40 -8.36 3.94 10.71
CA SER A 40 -9.17 4.44 9.59
C SER A 40 -9.71 3.31 8.71
N TYR A 41 -8.89 2.29 8.44
CA TYR A 41 -9.27 1.12 7.66
C TYR A 41 -10.41 0.33 8.32
N GLN A 42 -10.32 0.10 9.64
CA GLN A 42 -11.35 -0.63 10.39
C GLN A 42 -12.67 0.14 10.50
N ALA A 43 -12.63 1.47 10.47
CA ALA A 43 -13.81 2.32 10.50
C ALA A 43 -14.53 2.45 9.15
N CYS A 44 -13.88 2.10 8.04
CA CYS A 44 -14.40 2.22 6.68
C CYS A 44 -15.32 1.05 6.28
N GLY A 45 -16.17 1.29 5.28
CA GLY A 45 -17.00 0.25 4.65
C GLY A 45 -16.18 -0.72 3.78
N PRO A 46 -16.76 -1.86 3.33
CA PRO A 46 -16.02 -2.90 2.60
C PRO A 46 -15.42 -2.43 1.27
N VAL A 47 -16.12 -1.54 0.54
CA VAL A 47 -15.62 -0.96 -0.71
C VAL A 47 -14.41 -0.06 -0.44
N GLU A 48 -14.52 0.84 0.54
CA GLU A 48 -13.43 1.74 0.92
C GLU A 48 -12.22 0.97 1.49
N GLN A 49 -12.47 -0.11 2.23
CA GLN A 49 -11.41 -1.00 2.71
C GLN A 49 -10.67 -1.65 1.54
N HIS A 50 -11.37 -2.14 0.52
CA HIS A 50 -10.71 -2.69 -0.66
C HIS A 50 -9.86 -1.63 -1.37
N GLU A 51 -10.38 -0.42 -1.58
CA GLU A 51 -9.61 0.67 -2.21
C GLU A 51 -8.39 1.09 -1.39
N MET A 52 -8.55 1.20 -0.05
CA MET A 52 -7.45 1.53 0.86
C MET A 52 -6.38 0.44 0.84
N ALA A 53 -6.78 -0.84 0.86
CA ALA A 53 -5.87 -1.96 0.80
C ALA A 53 -5.12 -2.00 -0.54
N ASP A 54 -5.81 -1.90 -1.67
CA ASP A 54 -5.19 -1.88 -3.00
C ASP A 54 -4.19 -0.73 -3.14
N ALA A 55 -4.56 0.48 -2.70
CA ALA A 55 -3.66 1.63 -2.74
C ALA A 55 -2.40 1.42 -1.87
N LEU A 56 -2.57 0.87 -0.66
CA LEU A 56 -1.45 0.56 0.22
C LEU A 56 -0.51 -0.47 -0.40
N VAL A 57 -1.06 -1.58 -0.91
CA VAL A 57 -0.30 -2.64 -1.58
C VAL A 57 0.49 -2.09 -2.77
N ARG A 58 -0.16 -1.34 -3.67
CA ARG A 58 0.51 -0.74 -4.83
C ARG A 58 1.59 0.26 -4.42
N GLN A 59 1.38 1.02 -3.36
CA GLN A 59 2.40 1.95 -2.86
C GLN A 59 3.59 1.20 -2.25
N SER A 60 3.32 0.17 -1.46
CA SER A 60 4.35 -0.68 -0.88
C SER A 60 5.16 -1.42 -1.94
N MET A 61 4.53 -1.91 -3.00
CA MET A 61 5.23 -2.50 -4.15
C MET A 61 6.11 -1.49 -4.88
N ARG A 62 5.63 -0.25 -5.08
CA ARG A 62 6.44 0.82 -5.70
C ARG A 62 7.67 1.15 -4.85
N LEU A 63 7.51 1.20 -3.53
CA LEU A 63 8.63 1.41 -2.61
C LEU A 63 9.60 0.21 -2.60
N ALA A 64 9.08 -1.02 -2.65
CA ALA A 64 9.90 -2.23 -2.78
C ALA A 64 10.74 -2.22 -4.06
N ALA A 65 10.13 -1.80 -5.18
CA ALA A 65 10.79 -1.69 -6.48
C ALA A 65 11.93 -0.67 -6.44
N ASN A 66 11.76 0.46 -5.75
CA ASN A 66 12.83 1.43 -5.53
C ASN A 66 14.00 0.88 -4.71
N MET A 67 13.76 -0.16 -3.90
CA MET A 67 14.79 -0.91 -3.17
C MET A 67 15.34 -2.11 -3.95
N GLY A 68 14.97 -2.25 -5.23
CA GLY A 68 15.43 -3.32 -6.11
C GLY A 68 14.66 -4.64 -5.96
N VAL A 69 13.53 -4.64 -5.25
CA VAL A 69 12.66 -5.81 -5.10
C VAL A 69 11.47 -5.65 -6.05
N GLN A 70 11.51 -6.33 -7.19
CA GLN A 70 10.39 -6.35 -8.12
C GLN A 70 9.34 -7.36 -7.64
N VAL A 71 8.11 -6.89 -7.49
CA VAL A 71 6.96 -7.68 -7.07
C VAL A 71 5.88 -7.51 -8.14
N SER A 72 5.31 -8.61 -8.62
CA SER A 72 4.11 -8.57 -9.45
C SER A 72 2.88 -8.62 -8.54
N LEU A 73 1.87 -7.80 -8.85
CA LEU A 73 0.62 -7.80 -8.07
C LEU A 73 -0.11 -9.14 -8.24
N ASP A 74 -0.06 -9.72 -9.45
CA ASP A 74 -0.65 -11.02 -9.76
C ASP A 74 0.01 -12.17 -8.99
N ASP A 75 1.34 -12.11 -8.81
CA ASP A 75 2.06 -13.12 -8.01
C ASP A 75 1.78 -12.95 -6.51
N LEU A 76 1.67 -11.69 -6.06
CA LEU A 76 1.37 -11.37 -4.66
C LEU A 76 -0.05 -11.79 -4.26
N LEU A 77 -1.00 -11.61 -5.17
CA LEU A 77 -2.42 -11.95 -5.00
C LEU A 77 -2.78 -13.33 -5.60
N ALA A 78 -1.77 -14.18 -5.83
CA ALA A 78 -1.96 -15.49 -6.43
C ALA A 78 -3.04 -16.30 -5.68
N ASN A 79 -3.83 -17.04 -6.46
CA ASN A 79 -5.02 -17.79 -6.02
C ASN A 79 -6.25 -16.94 -5.68
N GLY A 80 -6.40 -15.76 -6.30
CA GLY A 80 -7.59 -14.93 -6.12
C GLY A 80 -7.67 -14.28 -4.75
N ARG A 81 -6.52 -14.04 -4.11
CA ARG A 81 -6.47 -13.30 -2.85
C ARG A 81 -6.79 -11.84 -3.10
N GLU A 82 -7.64 -11.28 -2.24
CA GLU A 82 -7.96 -9.86 -2.29
C GLU A 82 -6.91 -9.04 -1.54
N PRO A 83 -6.67 -7.77 -1.94
CA PRO A 83 -5.78 -6.86 -1.20
C PRO A 83 -6.14 -6.76 0.28
N THR A 84 -7.42 -6.83 0.63
CA THR A 84 -7.91 -6.81 2.02
C THR A 84 -7.44 -8.02 2.83
N GLU A 85 -7.43 -9.22 2.25
CA GLU A 85 -6.91 -10.44 2.91
C GLU A 85 -5.40 -10.33 3.17
N LEU A 86 -4.68 -9.68 2.26
CA LEU A 86 -3.26 -9.42 2.43
C LEU A 86 -3.02 -8.44 3.59
N ILE A 87 -3.82 -7.39 3.71
CA ILE A 87 -3.75 -6.45 4.85
C ILE A 87 -4.06 -7.14 6.18
N VAL A 88 -5.03 -8.04 6.22
CA VAL A 88 -5.32 -8.85 7.43
C VAL A 88 -4.10 -9.70 7.80
N THR A 89 -3.51 -10.40 6.83
CA THR A 89 -2.30 -11.20 7.03
C THR A 89 -1.14 -10.35 7.54
N TRP A 90 -0.95 -9.16 6.97
CA TRP A 90 0.08 -8.22 7.40
C TRP A 90 -0.15 -7.73 8.82
N ARG A 91 -1.39 -7.37 9.18
CA ARG A 91 -1.74 -6.97 10.54
C ARG A 91 -1.40 -8.04 11.57
N ASP A 92 -1.66 -9.31 11.24
CA ASP A 92 -1.39 -10.44 12.14
C ASP A 92 0.12 -10.76 12.23
N GLN A 93 0.88 -10.55 11.14
CA GLN A 93 2.34 -10.76 11.12
C GLN A 93 3.14 -9.61 11.74
N LEU A 94 2.60 -8.38 11.69
CA LEU A 94 3.29 -7.16 12.09
C LEU A 94 3.94 -7.21 13.49
N PRO A 95 3.30 -7.74 14.55
CA PRO A 95 3.92 -7.86 15.88
C PRO A 95 5.10 -8.85 15.92
N SER A 96 5.12 -9.83 15.02
CA SER A 96 6.14 -10.87 14.97
C SER A 96 7.38 -10.50 14.15
N VAL A 97 7.19 -9.64 13.14
CA VAL A 97 8.23 -9.29 12.16
C VAL A 97 8.88 -7.94 12.48
N ILE A 98 8.12 -6.99 13.02
CA ILE A 98 8.61 -5.64 13.31
C ILE A 98 8.49 -5.38 14.81
N PRO A 99 9.58 -5.07 15.52
CA PRO A 99 9.53 -4.79 16.94
C PRO A 99 8.67 -3.55 17.20
N ALA A 100 7.87 -3.58 18.27
CA ALA A 100 6.92 -2.51 18.60
C ALA A 100 7.57 -1.13 18.76
N SER A 101 8.86 -1.08 19.11
CA SER A 101 9.66 0.14 19.20
C SER A 101 9.93 0.83 17.85
N SER A 102 9.79 0.12 16.74
CA SER A 102 9.99 0.64 15.37
C SER A 102 8.69 1.00 14.65
N LEU A 103 7.54 0.77 15.29
CA LEU A 103 6.21 1.10 14.77
C LEU A 103 5.79 2.58 14.93
N PRO A 104 6.11 3.30 16.04
CA PRO A 104 5.53 4.62 16.26
C PRO A 104 6.06 5.63 15.24
N GLY A 105 5.13 6.24 14.50
CA GLY A 105 5.43 7.23 13.47
C GLY A 105 5.85 6.66 12.12
N THR A 106 6.00 5.33 11.99
CA THR A 106 6.38 4.73 10.70
C THR A 106 5.18 4.70 9.75
N PRO A 107 5.32 5.21 8.51
CA PRO A 107 4.25 5.19 7.53
C PRO A 107 3.74 3.78 7.22
N ALA A 108 2.42 3.63 7.04
CA ALA A 108 1.81 2.37 6.66
C ALA A 108 2.44 1.78 5.38
N SER A 109 2.74 2.63 4.39
CA SER A 109 3.39 2.21 3.15
C SER A 109 4.78 1.62 3.36
N THR A 110 5.59 2.20 4.26
CA THR A 110 6.91 1.68 4.63
C THR A 110 6.79 0.33 5.33
N ILE A 111 5.88 0.20 6.29
CA ILE A 111 5.63 -1.06 6.99
C ILE A 111 5.14 -2.15 6.02
N GLY A 112 4.18 -1.83 5.14
CA GLY A 112 3.72 -2.75 4.11
C GLY A 112 4.84 -3.16 3.16
N THR A 113 5.77 -2.26 2.85
CA THR A 113 6.95 -2.57 2.03
C THR A 113 7.89 -3.54 2.74
N LEU A 114 8.14 -3.31 4.03
CA LEU A 114 8.96 -4.18 4.86
C LEU A 114 8.36 -5.58 4.95
N LEU A 115 7.04 -5.70 5.13
CA LEU A 115 6.35 -6.98 5.14
C LEU A 115 6.37 -7.68 3.78
N LEU A 116 6.23 -6.95 2.67
CA LEU A 116 6.42 -7.48 1.31
C LEU A 116 7.81 -8.07 1.12
N ILE A 117 8.85 -7.33 1.50
CA ILE A 117 10.23 -7.78 1.38
C ILE A 117 10.47 -8.99 2.29
N HIS A 118 9.92 -9.00 3.50
CA HIS A 118 10.00 -10.16 4.40
C HIS A 118 9.39 -11.41 3.78
N GLN A 119 8.22 -11.30 3.13
CA GLN A 119 7.53 -12.44 2.51
C GLN A 119 8.26 -12.99 1.27
N LEU A 120 8.87 -12.12 0.46
CA LEU A 120 9.48 -12.52 -0.83
C LEU A 120 10.98 -12.78 -0.74
N GLN A 121 11.68 -12.02 0.10
CA GLN A 121 13.14 -12.05 0.25
C GLN A 121 13.54 -11.87 1.71
N PRO A 122 13.25 -12.86 2.60
CA PRO A 122 13.54 -12.76 4.03
C PRO A 122 15.02 -12.47 4.30
N SER A 123 15.94 -13.00 3.49
CA SER A 123 17.38 -12.74 3.62
C SER A 123 17.73 -11.26 3.43
N ARG A 124 17.09 -10.57 2.48
CA ARG A 124 17.28 -9.13 2.25
C ARG A 124 16.60 -8.28 3.33
N PHE A 125 15.47 -8.73 3.85
CA PHE A 125 14.78 -8.07 4.94
C PHE A 125 15.67 -7.94 6.18
N TYR A 126 16.32 -9.02 6.61
CA TYR A 126 17.24 -8.99 7.76
C TYR A 126 18.46 -8.09 7.50
N GLN A 127 19.01 -8.11 6.27
CA GLN A 127 20.07 -7.17 5.87
C GLN A 127 19.62 -5.71 5.96
N LEU A 128 18.40 -5.38 5.52
CA LEU A 128 17.84 -4.03 5.58
C LEU A 128 17.55 -3.56 7.01
N LEU A 129 17.19 -4.47 7.92
CA LEU A 129 17.03 -4.17 9.34
C LEU A 129 18.38 -4.01 10.08
N GLY A 130 19.52 -4.19 9.41
CA GLY A 130 20.83 -4.21 10.04
C GLY A 130 21.04 -5.42 10.96
N GLN A 131 20.08 -6.35 10.98
CA GLN A 131 20.21 -7.63 11.65
C GLN A 131 20.95 -8.55 10.69
N SER A 132 22.28 -8.50 10.75
CA SER A 132 23.08 -9.60 10.19
C SER A 132 22.54 -10.87 10.82
N SER A 133 22.00 -11.79 10.02
CA SER A 133 21.56 -13.10 10.50
C SER A 133 22.74 -13.74 11.23
N VAL A 134 22.69 -13.74 12.56
CA VAL A 134 23.56 -14.55 13.39
C VAL A 134 22.79 -15.82 13.66
N GLY A 135 23.22 -16.92 13.05
CA GLY A 135 22.81 -18.29 13.39
C GLY A 135 21.96 -18.94 12.33
#